data_AF-A0A833EB98-F1
#
_entry.id   AF-A0A833EB98-F1
#
_cell.length_a   1.000
_cell.length_b   1.000
_cell.length_c   1.000
_cell.angle_alpha   90.00
_cell.angle_beta   90.00
_cell.angle_gamma   90.00
#
_symmetry.space_group_name_H-M   'P 1'
#
loop_
_entity.id
_entity.type
_entity.pdbx_description
1 polymer ?
#
loop_
_entity_poly.entity_id
_entity_poly.type
_entity_poly.pdbx_seq_one_letter_code
_entity_poly.pdbx_strand_id
1 'polypeptide(L)'
;MLPRRVIFGRLADYFTSQGFRPVDESLEEGFIRFKSGREELILRVVDDASSKDELLSVVIQSAFDTAAGKVSYLALPVEMISKIGDYAFRIHRIGVLVYDEHSVVELVGGRGGGRRMRGGETALDEARIDTMLNSLSSRIAKLEEAVAALDAVEELRRRVEALERMYDQLLRSGVRVEEPKSRDTTMEKPGEAAVKQQTPPRGRKKEELPSFLQDNPWVSLLSEKR
;
A
#
# COMPACT_ATOMS: atom_id res chain seq x y z
N MET A 1 -19.48 2.74 -13.79
CA MET A 1 -20.85 2.93 -13.27
C MET A 1 -21.82 2.21 -14.17
N LEU A 2 -22.30 1.05 -13.72
CA LEU A 2 -23.31 0.30 -14.44
C LEU A 2 -24.69 0.96 -14.30
N PRO A 3 -25.57 0.84 -15.32
CA PRO A 3 -26.95 1.27 -15.19
C PRO A 3 -27.63 0.45 -14.09
N ARG A 4 -28.35 1.11 -13.17
CA ARG A 4 -29.11 0.47 -12.07
C ARG A 4 -29.96 -0.71 -12.54
N ARG A 5 -30.56 -0.60 -13.71
CA ARG A 5 -31.34 -1.68 -14.36
C ARG A 5 -30.54 -2.95 -14.64
N VAL A 6 -29.25 -2.84 -14.98
CA VAL A 6 -28.37 -4.01 -15.22
C VAL A 6 -28.05 -4.72 -13.91
N ILE A 7 -27.78 -3.96 -12.84
CA ILE A 7 -27.52 -4.53 -11.50
C ILE A 7 -28.76 -5.27 -11.00
N PHE A 8 -29.95 -4.65 -11.12
CA PHE A 8 -31.21 -5.28 -10.76
C PHE A 8 -31.46 -6.59 -11.51
N GLY A 9 -31.24 -6.60 -12.83
CA GLY A 9 -31.37 -7.81 -13.64
C GLY A 9 -30.48 -8.95 -13.14
N ARG A 10 -29.21 -8.66 -12.84
CA ARG A 10 -28.27 -9.67 -12.32
C ARG A 10 -28.65 -10.20 -10.95
N LEU A 11 -29.08 -9.31 -10.05
CA LEU A 11 -29.54 -9.71 -8.72
C LEU A 11 -30.83 -10.54 -8.79
N ALA A 12 -31.73 -10.21 -9.72
CA ALA A 12 -32.91 -11.00 -10.01
C ALA A 12 -32.54 -12.38 -10.57
N ASP A 13 -31.59 -12.46 -11.51
CA ASP A 13 -31.09 -13.72 -12.06
C ASP A 13 -30.44 -14.60 -10.99
N TYR A 14 -29.66 -14.01 -10.08
CA TYR A 14 -29.06 -14.72 -8.94
C TYR A 14 -30.12 -15.44 -8.11
N PHE A 15 -31.15 -14.73 -7.65
CA PHE A 15 -32.21 -15.33 -6.84
C PHE A 15 -33.12 -16.26 -7.65
N THR A 16 -33.33 -15.98 -8.94
CA THR A 16 -34.11 -16.85 -9.83
C THR A 16 -33.41 -18.19 -10.03
N SER A 17 -32.09 -18.19 -10.17
CA SER A 17 -31.28 -19.42 -10.24
C SER A 17 -31.37 -20.26 -8.95
N GLN A 18 -31.66 -19.61 -7.82
CA GLN A 18 -31.88 -20.26 -6.51
C GLN A 18 -33.34 -20.68 -6.27
N GLY A 19 -34.24 -20.47 -7.25
CA GLY A 19 -35.63 -20.91 -7.20
C GLY A 19 -36.62 -19.90 -6.62
N PHE A 20 -36.19 -18.66 -6.40
CA PHE A 20 -37.10 -17.56 -6.08
C PHE A 20 -37.74 -16.98 -7.33
N ARG A 21 -38.97 -16.48 -7.24
CA ARG A 21 -39.62 -15.78 -8.36
C ARG A 21 -39.83 -14.31 -8.00
N PRO A 22 -39.42 -13.36 -8.83
CA PRO A 22 -39.71 -11.95 -8.60
C PRO A 22 -41.22 -11.73 -8.68
N VAL A 23 -41.77 -10.99 -7.72
CA VAL A 23 -43.21 -10.67 -7.62
C VAL A 23 -43.44 -9.18 -7.79
N ASP A 24 -42.49 -8.36 -7.36
CA ASP A 24 -42.60 -6.91 -7.36
C ASP A 24 -41.19 -6.31 -7.41
N GLU A 25 -40.98 -5.24 -8.17
CA GLU A 25 -39.72 -4.53 -8.24
C GLU A 25 -39.95 -3.03 -8.39
N SER A 26 -39.14 -2.23 -7.68
CA SER A 26 -39.11 -0.79 -7.83
C SER A 26 -37.68 -0.33 -8.01
N LEU A 27 -37.38 0.10 -9.23
CA LEU A 27 -36.09 0.68 -9.55
C LEU A 27 -35.89 2.00 -8.80
N GLU A 28 -36.93 2.82 -8.59
CA GLU A 28 -36.79 4.10 -7.88
C GLU A 28 -36.57 3.90 -6.38
N GLU A 29 -37.40 3.06 -5.75
CA GLU A 29 -37.31 2.79 -4.30
C GLU A 29 -36.18 1.81 -3.94
N GLY A 30 -35.56 1.18 -4.94
CA GLY A 30 -34.36 0.39 -4.72
C GLY A 30 -34.64 -1.00 -4.16
N PHE A 31 -35.74 -1.66 -4.54
CA PHE A 31 -36.06 -2.99 -4.01
C PHE A 31 -36.57 -3.96 -5.06
N ILE A 32 -36.37 -5.26 -4.77
CA ILE A 32 -36.95 -6.39 -5.48
C ILE A 32 -37.54 -7.35 -4.45
N ARG A 33 -38.81 -7.72 -4.61
CA ARG A 33 -39.48 -8.72 -3.78
C ARG A 33 -39.59 -10.02 -4.55
N PHE A 34 -39.24 -11.10 -3.85
CA PHE A 34 -39.34 -12.44 -4.38
C PHE A 34 -40.20 -13.31 -3.48
N LYS A 35 -40.73 -14.37 -4.07
CA LYS A 35 -41.51 -15.38 -3.36
C LYS A 35 -41.00 -16.78 -3.70
N SER A 36 -40.86 -17.61 -2.68
CA SER A 36 -40.56 -19.03 -2.82
C SER A 36 -41.47 -19.83 -1.89
N GLY A 37 -42.57 -20.34 -2.45
CA GLY A 37 -43.61 -21.02 -1.68
C GLY A 37 -44.28 -20.08 -0.67
N ARG A 38 -43.99 -20.30 0.63
CA ARG A 38 -44.52 -19.51 1.75
C ARG A 38 -43.56 -18.42 2.23
N GLU A 39 -42.33 -18.42 1.75
CA GLU A 39 -41.32 -17.43 2.13
C GLU A 39 -41.39 -16.22 1.19
N GLU A 40 -41.32 -15.03 1.79
CA GLU A 40 -41.15 -13.76 1.10
C GLU A 40 -39.75 -13.23 1.36
N LEU A 41 -39.05 -12.90 0.28
CA LEU A 41 -37.72 -12.32 0.30
C LEU A 41 -37.77 -10.88 -0.21
N ILE A 42 -37.17 -9.95 0.51
CA ILE A 42 -37.04 -8.55 0.11
C ILE A 42 -35.55 -8.26 -0.06
N LEU A 43 -35.14 -8.00 -1.28
CA LEU A 43 -33.83 -7.51 -1.62
C LEU A 43 -33.89 -5.99 -1.75
N ARG A 44 -33.02 -5.27 -1.03
CA ARG A 44 -32.82 -3.83 -1.18
C ARG A 44 -31.47 -3.55 -1.79
N VAL A 45 -31.43 -2.73 -2.83
CA VAL A 45 -30.23 -2.40 -3.60
C VAL A 45 -29.81 -0.98 -3.25
N VAL A 46 -28.58 -0.84 -2.79
CA VAL A 46 -27.95 0.46 -2.51
C VAL A 46 -27.01 0.76 -3.67
N ASP A 47 -27.03 1.99 -4.16
CA ASP A 47 -26.15 2.44 -5.23
C ASP A 47 -24.87 3.09 -4.66
N ASP A 48 -23.81 3.17 -5.47
CA ASP A 48 -22.56 3.86 -5.11
C ASP A 48 -22.74 5.34 -4.75
N ALA A 49 -23.77 5.98 -5.30
CA ALA A 49 -24.08 7.38 -5.03
C ALA A 49 -24.85 7.58 -3.71
N SER A 50 -25.29 6.50 -3.05
CA SER A 50 -26.10 6.61 -1.85
C SER A 50 -25.33 7.18 -0.67
N SER A 51 -25.98 8.09 0.03
CA SER A 51 -25.44 8.68 1.26
C SER A 51 -25.38 7.66 2.40
N LYS A 52 -24.59 7.97 3.45
CA LYS A 52 -24.55 7.12 4.66
C LYS A 52 -25.91 7.04 5.35
N ASP A 53 -26.68 8.12 5.32
CA ASP A 53 -28.00 8.18 5.95
C ASP A 53 -29.02 7.32 5.19
N GLU A 54 -28.96 7.34 3.85
CA GLU A 54 -29.74 6.42 3.01
C GLU A 54 -29.40 4.98 3.31
N LEU A 55 -28.12 4.63 3.32
CA LEU A 55 -27.68 3.30 3.69
C LEU A 55 -28.23 2.88 5.06
N LEU A 56 -28.05 3.71 6.10
CA LEU A 56 -28.56 3.40 7.45
C LEU A 56 -30.07 3.20 7.45
N SER A 57 -30.81 4.03 6.72
CA SER A 57 -32.27 3.89 6.59
C SER A 57 -32.65 2.56 5.94
N VAL A 58 -31.94 2.13 4.89
CA VAL A 58 -32.16 0.85 4.21
C VAL A 58 -31.81 -0.33 5.12
N VAL A 59 -30.73 -0.23 5.91
CA VAL A 59 -30.38 -1.26 6.90
C VAL A 59 -31.46 -1.38 7.98
N ILE A 60 -31.95 -0.26 8.51
CA ILE A 60 -33.03 -0.24 9.50
C ILE A 60 -34.31 -0.87 8.94
N GLN A 61 -34.69 -0.51 7.71
CA GLN A 61 -35.85 -1.11 7.03
C GLN A 61 -35.67 -2.62 6.85
N SER A 62 -34.48 -3.06 6.46
CA SER A 62 -34.14 -4.49 6.30
C SER A 62 -34.23 -5.25 7.64
N ALA A 63 -33.82 -4.62 8.74
CA ALA A 63 -33.98 -5.18 10.08
C ALA A 63 -35.46 -5.33 10.46
N PHE A 64 -36.30 -4.34 10.17
CA PHE A 64 -37.75 -4.42 10.39
C PHE A 64 -38.42 -5.50 9.55
N ASP A 65 -38.06 -5.62 8.27
CA ASP A 65 -38.56 -6.68 7.38
C ASP A 65 -38.20 -8.06 7.94
N THR A 66 -36.98 -8.21 8.45
CA THR A 66 -36.52 -9.45 9.09
C THR A 66 -37.27 -9.74 10.39
N ALA A 67 -37.54 -8.72 11.21
CA ALA A 67 -38.34 -8.85 12.43
C ALA A 67 -39.79 -9.22 12.16
N ALA A 68 -40.34 -8.81 11.00
CA ALA A 68 -41.66 -9.22 10.51
C ALA A 68 -41.71 -10.65 9.96
N GLY A 69 -40.59 -11.39 10.01
CA GLY A 69 -40.50 -12.79 9.57
C GLY A 69 -40.20 -12.96 8.08
N LYS A 70 -39.87 -11.88 7.37
CA LYS A 70 -39.44 -11.94 5.97
C LYS A 70 -37.94 -12.21 5.88
N VAL A 71 -37.49 -12.71 4.73
CA VAL A 71 -36.06 -12.84 4.46
C VAL A 71 -35.58 -11.53 3.84
N SER A 72 -34.73 -10.77 4.55
CA SER A 72 -34.22 -9.51 4.01
C SER A 72 -32.77 -9.66 3.54
N TYR A 73 -32.50 -9.17 2.34
CA TYR A 73 -31.17 -9.04 1.77
C TYR A 73 -30.86 -7.60 1.41
N LEU A 74 -29.60 -7.22 1.58
CA LEU A 74 -29.05 -5.93 1.19
C LEU A 74 -27.98 -6.17 0.12
N ALA A 75 -28.15 -5.58 -1.06
CA ALA A 75 -27.14 -5.54 -2.10
C ALA A 75 -26.34 -4.25 -2.00
N LEU A 76 -25.04 -4.39 -1.78
CA LEU A 76 -24.09 -3.29 -1.64
C LEU A 76 -23.01 -3.34 -2.74
N PRO A 77 -22.55 -2.17 -3.23
CA PRO A 77 -21.33 -2.10 -4.00
C PRO A 77 -20.12 -2.54 -3.18
N VAL A 78 -19.11 -3.11 -3.84
CA VAL A 78 -17.90 -3.63 -3.18
C VAL A 78 -17.14 -2.55 -2.41
N GLU A 79 -17.20 -1.31 -2.87
CA GLU A 79 -16.56 -0.13 -2.29
C GLU A 79 -17.13 0.22 -0.92
N MET A 80 -18.41 -0.10 -0.67
CA MET A 80 -19.11 0.26 0.57
C MET A 80 -18.86 -0.72 1.72
N ILE A 81 -18.47 -1.97 1.43
CA ILE A 81 -18.21 -3.01 2.45
C ILE A 81 -17.08 -2.59 3.39
N SER A 82 -16.01 -2.00 2.84
CA SER A 82 -14.85 -1.60 3.63
C SER A 82 -15.20 -0.60 4.75
N LYS A 83 -16.33 0.10 4.60
CA LYS A 83 -16.82 1.12 5.54
C LYS A 83 -17.81 0.56 6.56
N ILE A 84 -18.36 -0.64 6.32
CA ILE A 84 -19.46 -1.22 7.11
C ILE A 84 -19.05 -2.64 7.52
N GLY A 85 -18.74 -2.83 8.80
CA GLY A 85 -18.47 -4.17 9.32
C GLY A 85 -19.67 -5.11 9.14
N ASP A 86 -19.40 -6.41 8.96
CA ASP A 86 -20.42 -7.42 8.69
C ASP A 86 -21.22 -7.84 9.95
N TYR A 87 -20.71 -7.49 11.13
CA TYR A 87 -21.27 -7.88 12.44
C TYR A 87 -22.72 -7.43 12.64
N ALA A 88 -23.07 -6.20 12.27
CA ALA A 88 -24.42 -5.66 12.45
C ALA A 88 -25.45 -6.45 11.62
N PHE A 89 -25.11 -6.83 10.39
CA PHE A 89 -25.98 -7.61 9.52
C PHE A 89 -26.22 -9.01 10.06
N ARG A 90 -25.17 -9.65 10.62
CA ARG A 90 -25.29 -10.97 11.26
C ARG A 90 -26.22 -10.94 12.48
N ILE A 91 -26.08 -9.93 13.35
CA ILE A 91 -26.97 -9.78 14.53
C ILE A 91 -28.43 -9.66 14.10
N HIS A 92 -28.68 -8.81 13.11
CA HIS A 92 -30.04 -8.55 12.62
C HIS A 92 -30.54 -9.58 11.61
N ARG A 93 -29.76 -10.64 11.33
CA ARG A 93 -30.05 -11.71 10.36
C ARG A 93 -30.37 -11.19 8.96
N ILE A 94 -29.80 -10.04 8.61
CA ILE A 94 -29.90 -9.44 7.29
C ILE A 94 -28.86 -10.13 6.41
N GLY A 95 -29.30 -10.67 5.27
CA GLY A 95 -28.40 -11.18 4.26
C GLY A 95 -27.71 -10.02 3.54
N VAL A 96 -26.45 -10.20 3.16
CA VAL A 96 -25.68 -9.17 2.44
C VAL A 96 -25.14 -9.79 1.17
N LEU A 97 -25.54 -9.22 0.05
CA LEU A 97 -24.96 -9.43 -1.26
C LEU A 97 -24.06 -8.27 -1.59
N VAL A 98 -22.94 -8.60 -2.20
CA VAL A 98 -22.01 -7.64 -2.77
C VAL A 98 -22.08 -7.78 -4.26
N TYR A 99 -22.11 -6.67 -4.97
CA TYR A 99 -22.01 -6.69 -6.40
C TYR A 99 -20.89 -5.78 -6.88
N ASP A 100 -20.30 -6.17 -8.01
CA ASP A 100 -19.39 -5.36 -8.80
C ASP A 100 -19.83 -5.38 -10.27
N GLU A 101 -18.98 -4.90 -11.17
CA GLU A 101 -19.30 -4.85 -12.59
C GLU A 101 -19.43 -6.23 -13.26
N HIS A 102 -19.06 -7.33 -12.60
CA HIS A 102 -18.93 -8.67 -13.18
C HIS A 102 -19.53 -9.81 -12.35
N SER A 103 -19.78 -9.61 -11.07
CA SER A 103 -20.07 -10.66 -10.11
C SER A 103 -21.03 -10.20 -9.02
N VAL A 104 -21.74 -11.17 -8.45
CA VAL A 104 -22.56 -11.01 -7.25
C VAL A 104 -22.08 -12.07 -6.26
N VAL A 105 -21.68 -11.64 -5.06
CA VAL A 105 -21.12 -12.52 -4.02
C VAL A 105 -21.90 -12.33 -2.73
N GLU A 106 -22.32 -13.43 -2.12
CA GLU A 106 -22.99 -13.40 -0.82
C GLU A 106 -21.96 -13.34 0.31
N LEU A 107 -22.00 -12.26 1.09
CA LEU A 107 -21.18 -12.08 2.29
C LEU A 107 -21.85 -12.67 3.54
N VAL A 108 -23.14 -12.39 3.73
CA VAL A 108 -23.91 -12.87 4.88
C VAL A 108 -25.17 -13.53 4.37
N GLY A 109 -25.46 -14.75 4.82
CA GLY A 109 -26.71 -15.43 4.48
C GLY A 109 -27.87 -14.94 5.32
N GLY A 110 -28.96 -14.53 4.67
CA GLY A 110 -30.22 -14.19 5.33
C GLY A 110 -30.91 -15.46 5.84
N ARG A 111 -31.32 -15.50 7.10
CA ARG A 111 -32.03 -16.66 7.66
C ARG A 111 -33.50 -16.65 7.23
N GLY A 112 -33.84 -17.42 6.20
CA GLY A 112 -35.20 -17.89 5.92
C GLY A 112 -35.55 -19.13 6.72
N GLY A 113 -36.59 -19.04 7.53
CA GLY A 113 -37.10 -20.18 8.28
C GLY A 113 -37.86 -21.13 7.37
N GLY A 114 -37.18 -22.10 6.76
CA GLY A 114 -37.91 -23.15 6.04
C GLY A 114 -37.25 -23.85 4.88
N ARG A 115 -35.99 -23.60 4.55
CA ARG A 115 -35.18 -24.56 3.77
C ARG A 115 -33.72 -24.28 4.06
N ARG A 116 -33.02 -25.26 4.66
CA ARG A 116 -31.57 -25.30 4.61
C ARG A 116 -31.18 -25.07 3.14
N MET A 117 -30.41 -24.02 2.90
CA MET A 117 -29.58 -23.84 1.71
C MET A 117 -28.70 -25.10 1.61
N ARG A 118 -29.23 -26.16 1.00
CA ARG A 118 -28.64 -27.50 1.06
C ARG A 118 -27.58 -27.60 -0.02
N GLY A 119 -26.32 -27.45 0.40
CA GLY A 119 -25.17 -27.96 -0.35
C GLY A 119 -23.93 -27.09 -0.23
N GLY A 120 -23.23 -27.10 0.92
CA GLY A 120 -21.89 -26.53 0.98
C GLY A 120 -21.34 -26.13 2.36
N GLU A 121 -22.12 -26.23 3.44
CA GLU A 121 -21.81 -25.69 4.78
C GLU A 121 -20.59 -26.31 5.54
N THR A 122 -19.72 -27.09 4.90
CA THR A 122 -18.46 -27.52 5.54
C THR A 122 -17.24 -27.22 4.66
N ALA A 123 -17.28 -27.60 3.38
CA ALA A 123 -16.19 -27.33 2.45
C ALA A 123 -16.12 -25.85 1.99
N LEU A 124 -17.27 -25.16 1.90
CA LEU A 124 -17.28 -23.73 1.58
C LEU A 124 -16.88 -22.89 2.78
N ASP A 125 -17.17 -23.32 4.01
CA ASP A 125 -16.71 -22.63 5.22
C ASP A 125 -15.19 -22.75 5.38
N GLU A 126 -14.59 -23.91 5.13
CA GLU A 126 -13.12 -24.06 5.12
C GLU A 126 -12.45 -23.23 4.02
N ALA A 127 -12.92 -23.32 2.76
CA ALA A 127 -12.37 -22.52 1.67
C ALA A 127 -12.54 -21.01 1.90
N ARG A 128 -13.59 -20.60 2.63
CA ARG A 128 -13.87 -19.21 2.96
C ARG A 128 -13.07 -18.71 4.15
N ILE A 129 -12.84 -19.58 5.13
CA ILE A 129 -11.87 -19.35 6.21
C ILE A 129 -10.46 -19.22 5.62
N ASP A 130 -10.09 -20.05 4.64
CA ASP A 130 -8.79 -19.99 3.97
C ASP A 130 -8.61 -18.70 3.15
N THR A 131 -9.65 -18.26 2.42
CA THR A 131 -9.60 -16.99 1.70
C THR A 131 -9.55 -15.78 2.64
N MET A 132 -10.27 -15.81 3.76
CA MET A 132 -10.16 -14.80 4.81
C MET A 132 -8.78 -14.80 5.46
N LEU A 133 -8.24 -15.98 5.80
CA LEU A 133 -6.89 -16.13 6.35
C LEU A 133 -5.84 -15.60 5.37
N ASN A 134 -5.92 -15.96 4.09
CA ASN A 134 -4.99 -15.47 3.07
C ASN A 134 -5.08 -13.94 2.88
N SER A 135 -6.29 -13.38 2.93
CA SER A 135 -6.50 -11.93 2.88
C SER A 135 -5.93 -11.22 4.11
N LEU A 136 -6.15 -11.77 5.30
CA LEU A 136 -5.60 -11.24 6.55
C LEU A 136 -4.07 -11.35 6.56
N SER A 137 -3.50 -12.49 6.15
CA SER A 137 -2.05 -12.69 6.01
C SER A 137 -1.43 -11.71 5.02
N SER A 138 -2.07 -11.47 3.87
CA SER A 138 -1.60 -10.47 2.90
C SER A 138 -1.63 -9.04 3.47
N ARG A 139 -2.67 -8.71 4.24
CA ARG A 139 -2.76 -7.40 4.91
C ARG A 139 -1.73 -7.25 6.02
N ILE A 140 -1.48 -8.30 6.80
CA ILE A 140 -0.43 -8.32 7.83
C ILE A 140 0.93 -8.13 7.17
N ALA A 141 1.25 -8.85 6.09
CA ALA A 141 2.52 -8.70 5.37
C ALA A 141 2.72 -7.26 4.86
N LYS A 142 1.68 -6.62 4.32
CA LYS A 142 1.74 -5.21 3.89
C LYS A 142 1.93 -4.24 5.06
N LEU A 143 1.34 -4.53 6.22
CA LEU A 143 1.52 -3.73 7.42
C LEU A 143 2.93 -3.90 7.99
N GLU A 144 3.47 -5.11 7.99
CA GLU A 144 4.85 -5.40 8.38
C GLU A 144 5.84 -4.67 7.47
N GLU A 145 5.60 -4.67 6.15
CA GLU A 145 6.41 -3.90 5.19
C GLU A 145 6.32 -2.39 5.45
N ALA A 146 5.13 -1.86 5.72
CA ALA A 146 4.94 -0.45 6.03
C ALA A 146 5.63 -0.05 7.35
N VAL A 147 5.59 -0.91 8.36
CA VAL A 147 6.30 -0.71 9.63
C VAL A 147 7.82 -0.73 9.42
N ALA A 148 8.34 -1.68 8.65
CA ALA A 148 9.76 -1.72 8.31
C ALA A 148 10.22 -0.46 7.54
N ALA A 149 9.37 0.07 6.65
CA ALA A 149 9.63 1.32 5.95
C ALA A 149 9.63 2.53 6.92
N LEU A 150 8.75 2.55 7.92
CA LEU A 150 8.74 3.59 8.96
C LEU A 150 10.03 3.53 9.81
N ASP A 151 10.47 2.35 10.21
CA ASP A 151 11.74 2.18 10.94
C ASP A 151 12.93 2.69 10.13
N ALA A 152 12.95 2.43 8.82
CA ALA A 152 13.99 2.96 7.93
C ALA A 152 13.97 4.49 7.81
N VAL A 153 12.78 5.10 7.81
CA VAL A 153 12.62 6.56 7.82
C VAL A 153 13.07 7.16 9.16
N GLU A 154 12.78 6.51 10.29
CA GLU A 154 13.27 6.94 11.60
C GLU A 154 14.80 6.87 11.70
N GLU A 155 15.42 5.80 11.19
CA GLU A 155 16.88 5.68 11.14
C GLU A 155 17.50 6.74 10.24
N LEU A 156 16.90 7.02 9.07
CA LEU A 156 17.37 8.08 8.18
C LEU A 156 17.26 9.45 8.85
N ARG A 157 16.15 9.72 9.56
CA ARG A 157 15.98 10.93 10.36
C ARG A 157 17.08 11.07 11.41
N ARG A 158 17.40 10.00 12.16
CA ARG A 158 18.49 10.03 13.16
C ARG A 158 19.85 10.34 12.52
N ARG A 159 20.13 9.78 11.34
CA ARG A 159 21.37 10.08 10.60
C ARG A 159 21.43 11.52 10.12
N VAL A 160 20.32 12.06 9.62
CA VAL A 160 20.22 13.46 9.21
C VAL A 160 20.44 14.37 10.42
N GLU A 161 19.78 14.12 11.54
CA GLU A 161 19.99 14.89 12.78
C GLU A 161 21.45 14.82 13.27
N ALA A 162 22.12 13.67 13.13
CA ALA A 162 23.54 13.53 13.47
C ALA A 162 24.44 14.34 12.54
N LEU A 163 24.16 14.31 11.23
CA LEU A 163 24.88 15.11 10.23
C LEU A 163 24.66 16.62 10.42
N GLU A 164 23.44 17.04 10.75
CA GLU A 164 23.12 18.42 11.09
C GLU A 164 23.91 18.89 12.32
N ARG A 165 23.98 18.07 13.37
CA ARG A 165 24.81 18.37 14.56
C ARG A 165 26.30 18.47 14.21
N MET A 166 26.80 17.60 13.35
CA MET A 166 28.20 17.66 12.89
C MET A 166 28.46 18.92 12.04
N TYR A 167 27.52 19.29 11.17
CA TYR A 167 27.60 20.49 10.37
C TYR A 167 27.57 21.75 11.24
N ASP A 168 26.66 21.82 12.22
CA ASP A 168 26.60 22.90 13.21
C ASP A 168 27.88 22.96 14.06
N GLN A 169 28.45 21.82 14.43
CA GLN A 169 29.74 21.76 15.09
C GLN A 169 30.88 22.24 14.20
N LEU A 170 30.89 21.94 12.90
CA LEU A 170 31.88 22.44 11.94
C LEU A 170 31.74 23.96 11.73
N LEU A 171 30.51 24.48 11.63
CA LEU A 171 30.27 25.92 11.57
C LEU A 171 30.73 26.64 12.85
N ARG A 172 30.43 26.05 14.03
CA ARG A 172 30.80 26.65 15.33
C ARG A 172 32.28 26.48 15.65
N SER A 173 32.89 25.37 15.25
CA SER A 173 34.32 25.11 15.47
C SER A 173 35.20 25.93 14.55
N GLY A 174 34.63 26.59 13.53
CA GLY A 174 35.28 27.64 12.75
C GLY A 174 36.74 27.29 12.51
N VAL A 175 36.98 26.16 11.83
CA VAL A 175 38.34 25.67 11.59
C VAL A 175 39.05 26.71 10.73
N ARG A 176 39.70 27.66 11.42
CA ARG A 176 40.96 28.24 10.98
C ARG A 176 41.86 27.05 10.77
N VAL A 177 42.02 26.67 9.51
CA VAL A 177 43.19 25.93 9.08
C VAL A 177 44.38 26.85 9.36
N GLU A 178 44.86 26.85 10.60
CA GLU A 178 46.19 27.41 10.86
C GLU A 178 47.16 26.46 10.17
N GLU A 179 47.75 26.96 9.09
CA GLU A 179 48.95 26.41 8.48
C GLU A 179 49.92 26.02 9.60
N PRO A 180 50.50 24.81 9.59
CA PRO A 180 51.51 24.46 10.55
C PRO A 180 52.70 25.42 10.36
N LYS A 181 52.82 26.39 11.27
CA LYS A 181 54.00 27.24 11.41
C LYS A 181 55.20 26.33 11.60
N SER A 182 56.01 26.23 10.56
CA SER A 182 57.36 25.68 10.60
C SER A 182 58.12 26.36 11.73
N ARG A 183 58.32 25.64 12.83
CA ARG A 183 59.20 26.06 13.92
C ARG A 183 60.63 26.03 13.39
N ASP A 184 61.27 27.19 13.48
CA ASP A 184 62.70 27.39 13.34
C ASP A 184 63.49 26.35 14.15
N THR A 185 64.45 25.69 13.48
CA THR A 185 65.68 25.24 14.13
C THR A 185 66.84 25.98 13.48
N THR A 186 67.27 27.00 14.19
CA THR A 186 68.52 27.74 14.07
C THR A 186 69.72 26.80 13.96
N MET A 187 70.57 26.99 12.93
CA MET A 187 72.01 26.74 13.04
C MET A 187 72.77 27.60 12.01
N GLU A 188 73.29 28.71 12.53
CA GLU A 188 74.59 29.35 12.26
C GLU A 188 75.14 29.38 10.81
N LYS A 189 75.20 30.60 10.26
CA LYS A 189 76.25 31.05 9.34
C LYS A 189 77.57 31.20 10.15
N PRO A 190 78.77 30.95 9.59
CA PRO A 190 79.33 31.86 8.57
C PRO A 190 80.28 31.23 7.53
N GLY A 191 80.56 31.97 6.45
CA GLY A 191 81.84 31.85 5.73
C GLY A 191 81.76 31.58 4.22
N GLU A 192 81.91 32.67 3.46
CA GLU A 192 82.78 32.79 2.28
C GLU A 192 82.62 31.88 1.03
N ALA A 193 82.42 32.61 -0.08
CA ALA A 193 83.18 32.54 -1.33
C ALA A 193 82.50 31.95 -2.59
N ALA A 194 82.57 32.81 -3.61
CA ALA A 194 82.79 32.50 -5.02
C ALA A 194 81.62 31.96 -5.86
N VAL A 195 80.92 32.93 -6.46
CA VAL A 195 80.56 32.99 -7.89
C VAL A 195 81.24 31.91 -8.76
N LYS A 196 80.42 31.13 -9.49
CA LYS A 196 80.70 30.78 -10.89
C LYS A 196 79.41 30.42 -11.62
N GLN A 197 79.13 31.25 -12.62
CA GLN A 197 78.20 31.02 -13.72
C GLN A 197 78.59 29.73 -14.46
N GLN A 198 77.60 28.98 -14.97
CA GLN A 198 77.59 28.43 -16.34
C GLN A 198 76.30 27.65 -16.62
N THR A 199 75.55 28.12 -17.60
CA THR A 199 74.46 27.43 -18.31
C THR A 199 75.02 26.89 -19.64
N PRO A 200 74.26 26.07 -20.41
CA PRO A 200 74.19 24.60 -20.44
C PRO A 200 74.94 24.00 -21.67
N PRO A 201 74.85 22.68 -21.96
CA PRO A 201 73.89 22.29 -23.00
C PRO A 201 73.21 20.92 -22.82
N ARG A 202 72.02 20.86 -23.43
CA ARG A 202 71.19 19.71 -23.81
C ARG A 202 71.90 18.36 -23.97
N GLY A 203 71.45 17.37 -23.20
CA GLY A 203 71.60 15.94 -23.47
C GLY A 203 70.46 15.17 -22.83
N ARG A 204 69.55 14.65 -23.65
CA ARG A 204 68.33 13.91 -23.27
C ARG A 204 68.64 12.80 -22.26
N LYS A 205 68.26 12.96 -21.00
CA LYS A 205 68.06 11.85 -20.07
C LYS A 205 66.56 11.69 -19.88
N LYS A 206 66.07 10.47 -20.11
CA LYS A 206 64.71 10.06 -19.80
C LYS A 206 64.47 10.42 -18.33
N GLU A 207 63.50 11.29 -18.09
CA GLU A 207 62.99 11.57 -16.75
C GLU A 207 62.44 10.24 -16.21
N GLU A 208 63.20 9.61 -15.32
CA GLU A 208 62.66 8.54 -14.49
C GLU A 208 61.55 9.16 -13.65
N LEU A 209 60.33 8.69 -13.88
CA LEU A 209 59.16 9.13 -13.12
C LEU A 209 59.42 8.89 -11.63
N PRO A 210 59.08 9.85 -10.75
CA PRO A 210 59.13 9.67 -9.30
C PRO A 210 58.46 8.35 -8.89
N SER A 211 59.00 7.68 -7.86
CA SER A 211 58.61 6.31 -7.48
C SER A 211 57.10 6.11 -7.32
N PHE A 212 56.35 7.12 -6.88
CA PHE A 212 54.90 7.06 -6.71
C PHE A 212 54.08 7.04 -8.02
N LEU A 213 54.70 7.36 -9.15
CA LEU A 213 54.05 7.37 -10.47
C LEU A 213 54.40 6.14 -11.32
N GLN A 214 55.32 5.30 -10.86
CA GLN A 214 55.71 4.08 -11.58
C GLN A 214 54.62 3.00 -11.50
N ASP A 215 53.93 2.90 -10.36
CA ASP A 215 52.88 1.89 -10.15
C ASP A 215 51.47 2.38 -10.51
N ASN A 216 51.36 3.52 -11.21
CA ASN A 216 50.06 4.07 -11.57
C ASN A 216 49.59 3.53 -12.94
N PRO A 217 48.52 2.72 -13.00
CA PRO A 217 48.04 2.10 -14.23
C PRO A 217 47.61 3.12 -15.29
N TRP A 218 47.26 4.35 -14.89
CA TRP A 218 46.83 5.42 -15.80
C TRP A 218 47.99 6.07 -16.57
N VAL A 219 49.23 5.96 -16.07
CA VAL A 219 50.41 6.54 -16.73
C VAL A 219 50.72 5.81 -18.03
N SER A 220 50.51 4.48 -18.07
CA SER A 220 50.68 3.67 -19.28
C SER A 220 49.72 4.10 -20.41
N LEU A 221 48.44 4.26 -20.09
CA LEU A 221 47.38 4.68 -21.02
C LEU A 221 47.61 6.08 -21.60
N LEU A 222 48.23 6.99 -20.84
CA LEU A 222 48.51 8.36 -21.29
C LEU A 222 49.77 8.45 -22.15
N SER A 223 50.73 7.54 -21.97
CA SER A 223 51.99 7.53 -22.73
C SER A 223 51.86 6.97 -24.16
N GLU A 224 50.88 6.10 -24.42
CA GLU A 224 50.64 5.51 -25.75
C GLU A 224 49.92 6.45 -26.72
N LYS A 225 49.30 7.52 -26.24
CA LYS A 225 48.49 8.43 -27.08
C LYS A 225 49.31 9.60 -27.64
N ARG A 226 50.48 9.30 -28.22
CA ARG A 226 51.33 10.29 -28.90
C ARG A 226 51.78 9.83 -30.28
#